data_AF-A0A3D4CCC5-F1
#
_entry.id   AF-A0A3D4CCC5-F1
#
_cell.length_a   1.000
_cell.length_b   1.000
_cell.length_c   1.000
_cell.angle_alpha   90.00
_cell.angle_beta   90.00
_cell.angle_gamma   90.00
#
_symmetry.space_group_name_H-M   'P 1'
#
loop_
_entity.id
_entity.type
_entity.pdbx_description
1 polymer ?
#
loop_
_entity_poly.entity_id
_entity_poly.type
_entity_poly.pdbx_seq_one_letter_code
_entity_poly.pdbx_strand_id
1 'polypeptide(L)' 'MEKVKNYVETVLQPKLQGDGGWVEYVSLDKDELTLIFRGECSKCLILNRCTAWIEEQIKKDLKKNVKVNAIRKKPYFQDV' A
#
# COMPACT_ATOMS: atom_id res chain seq x y z
N MET A 1 13.10 -9.31 -9.25
CA MET A 1 12.23 -9.41 -8.05
C MET A 1 11.26 -8.22 -7.99
N GLU A 2 10.79 -7.73 -9.15
CA GLU A 2 10.13 -6.41 -9.25
C GLU A 2 8.64 -6.45 -9.58
N LYS A 3 8.03 -7.64 -9.76
CA LYS A 3 6.61 -7.72 -10.16
C LYS A 3 5.67 -7.03 -9.17
N VAL A 4 5.87 -7.24 -7.86
CA VAL A 4 5.03 -6.62 -6.83
C VAL A 4 5.30 -5.13 -6.71
N LYS A 5 6.56 -4.72 -6.74
CA LYS A 5 6.95 -3.30 -6.74
C LYS A 5 6.31 -2.56 -7.92
N ASN A 6 6.49 -3.10 -9.13
CA ASN A 6 5.94 -2.50 -10.35
C ASN A 6 4.41 -2.49 -10.34
N TYR A 7 3.76 -3.51 -9.77
CA TYR A 7 2.31 -3.53 -9.57
C TYR A 7 1.83 -2.45 -8.60
N VAL A 8 2.58 -2.22 -7.51
CA VAL A 8 2.28 -1.14 -6.57
C VAL A 8 2.37 0.22 -7.27
N GLU A 9 3.43 0.46 -8.04
CA GLU A 9 3.67 1.75 -8.70
C GLU A 9 2.72 2.00 -9.90
N THR A 10 2.40 0.98 -10.67
CA THR A 10 1.59 1.15 -11.91
C THR A 10 0.11 0.92 -11.73
N VAL A 11 -0.31 0.13 -10.73
CA VAL A 11 -1.72 -0.25 -10.53
C VAL A 11 -2.27 0.30 -9.22
N LEU A 12 -1.56 0.10 -8.10
CA LEU A 12 -2.09 0.49 -6.79
C LEU A 12 -1.99 2.00 -6.55
N GLN A 13 -0.84 2.62 -6.84
CA GLN A 13 -0.61 4.05 -6.68
C GLN A 13 -1.66 4.92 -7.37
N PRO A 14 -1.95 4.79 -8.68
CA PRO A 14 -2.94 5.64 -9.34
C PRO A 14 -4.36 5.43 -8.80
N LYS A 15 -4.72 4.20 -8.43
CA LYS A 15 -6.04 3.92 -7.82
C LYS A 15 -6.19 4.58 -6.45
N LEU A 16 -5.16 4.51 -5.62
CA LEU A 16 -5.13 5.12 -4.29
C LEU A 16 -5.02 6.65 -4.38
N GLN A 17 -4.28 7.17 -5.36
CA GLN A 17 -4.18 8.60 -5.64
C GLN A 17 -5.52 9.19 -6.07
N GLY A 18 -6.34 8.45 -6.83
CA GLY A 18 -7.71 8.84 -7.13
C GLY A 18 -8.60 9.00 -5.89
N ASP A 19 -8.28 8.30 -4.80
CA ASP A 19 -8.96 8.36 -3.51
C ASP A 19 -8.36 9.41 -2.55
N GLY A 20 -7.40 10.24 -3.02
CA GLY A 20 -6.67 11.22 -2.19
C GLY A 20 -5.52 10.61 -1.38
N GLY A 21 -5.22 9.34 -1.61
CA GLY A 21 -4.22 8.55 -0.92
C GLY A 21 -2.86 8.48 -1.61
N TRP A 22 -1.81 8.16 -0.86
CA TRP A 22 -0.53 7.80 -1.46
C TRP A 22 0.07 6.57 -0.78
N VAL A 23 0.64 5.66 -1.59
CA VAL A 23 1.28 4.44 -1.11
C VAL A 23 2.68 4.28 -1.71
N GLU A 24 3.62 3.83 -0.89
CA GLU A 24 4.98 3.51 -1.32
C GLU A 24 5.32 2.07 -0.95
N TYR A 25 5.95 1.37 -1.89
CA TYR A 25 6.54 0.06 -1.64
C TYR A 25 7.80 0.19 -0.78
N VAL A 26 7.90 -0.61 0.29
CA VAL A 26 9.11 -0.68 1.13
C VAL A 26 9.88 -1.96 0.85
N SER A 27 9.25 -3.09 1.14
CA SER A 27 9.86 -4.40 1.05
C SER A 27 8.78 -5.48 0.95
N LEU A 28 9.19 -6.62 0.41
CA LEU A 28 8.40 -7.84 0.36
C LEU A 28 9.28 -8.95 0.93
N ASP A 29 8.99 -9.41 2.14
CA ASP A 29 9.67 -10.55 2.75
C ASP A 29 8.78 -11.78 2.63
N LYS A 30 9.16 -12.74 1.78
CA LYS A 30 8.39 -13.95 1.44
C LYS A 30 6.96 -13.66 0.99
N ASP A 31 6.06 -13.50 1.95
CA ASP A 31 4.64 -13.22 1.80
C ASP A 31 4.18 -11.98 2.58
N GLU A 32 5.05 -11.29 3.32
CA GLU A 32 4.73 -10.04 4.01
C GLU A 32 5.14 -8.83 3.16
N LEU A 33 4.14 -8.11 2.64
CA LEU A 33 4.32 -6.91 1.83
C LEU A 33 4.22 -5.67 2.73
N THR A 34 5.32 -4.97 2.93
CA THR A 34 5.35 -3.73 3.71
C THR A 34 5.14 -2.54 2.80
N LEU A 35 4.08 -1.76 3.06
CA LEU A 35 3.72 -0.55 2.34
C LEU A 35 3.64 0.64 3.29
N ILE A 36 4.16 1.79 2.88
CA ILE A 36 3.99 3.05 3.60
C ILE A 36 2.79 3.80 3.01
N PHE A 37 1.84 4.15 3.85
CA PHE A 37 0.71 5.01 3.49
C PHE A 37 0.98 6.43 3.97
N ARG A 38 0.87 7.39 3.05
CA ARG A 38 1.06 8.83 3.30
C ARG A 38 -0.21 9.63 3.02
N GLY A 39 -0.19 10.91 3.38
CA GLY A 39 -1.29 11.84 3.13
C GLY A 39 -2.55 11.44 3.90
N GLU A 40 -3.69 11.52 3.25
CA GLU A 40 -4.99 11.19 3.86
C GLU A 40 -5.10 9.70 4.24
N CYS A 41 -4.47 8.80 3.47
CA CYS A 41 -4.43 7.37 3.82
C CYS A 41 -3.78 7.09 5.18
N SER A 42 -2.84 7.93 5.62
CA SER A 42 -2.18 7.73 6.93
C SER A 42 -3.12 7.96 8.12
N LYS A 43 -4.19 8.75 7.92
CA LYS A 43 -5.23 9.07 8.92
C LYS A 43 -6.53 8.31 8.70
N CYS A 44 -6.60 7.50 7.65
CA CYS A 44 -7.83 6.85 7.23
C CYS A 44 -8.26 5.77 8.23
N LEU A 45 -9.47 5.93 8.78
CA LEU A 45 -10.06 4.99 9.74
C LEU A 45 -10.32 3.61 9.12
N ILE A 46 -10.46 3.54 7.79
CA ILE A 46 -10.72 2.32 7.03
C ILE A 46 -9.47 1.72 6.38
N LEU A 47 -8.26 2.05 6.87
CA LEU A 47 -7.01 1.50 6.33
C LEU A 47 -7.03 -0.04 6.27
N ASN A 48 -7.65 -0.71 7.25
CA ASN A 48 -7.80 -2.17 7.26
C ASN A 48 -8.58 -2.72 6.05
N ARG A 49 -9.57 -1.98 5.53
CA ARG A 49 -10.25 -2.36 4.28
C ARG A 49 -9.37 -2.14 3.06
N CYS A 50 -8.58 -1.07 3.09
CA CYS A 50 -7.66 -0.75 2.01
C CYS A 50 -6.57 -1.83 1.87
N THR A 51 -5.97 -2.25 2.99
CA THR A 51 -5.00 -3.35 3.01
C THR A 51 -5.63 -4.66 2.56
N ALA A 52 -6.81 -5.01 3.07
CA ALA A 52 -7.52 -6.22 2.66
C ALA A 52 -7.84 -6.25 1.15
N TRP A 53 -8.23 -5.10 0.60
CA TRP A 53 -8.45 -4.96 -0.83
C TRP A 53 -7.16 -5.10 -1.65
N ILE A 54 -6.03 -4.57 -1.17
CA ILE A 54 -4.72 -4.75 -1.81
C ILE A 54 -4.30 -6.23 -1.79
N GLU A 55 -4.47 -6.92 -0.66
CA GLU A 55 -4.19 -8.36 -0.53
C GLU A 55 -5.02 -9.17 -1.54
N GLU A 56 -6.31 -8.87 -1.65
CA GLU A 56 -7.23 -9.46 -2.64
C GLU A 56 -6.80 -9.19 -4.10
N GLN A 57 -6.41 -7.95 -4.42
CA GLN A 57 -5.96 -7.59 -5.77
C GLN A 57 -4.69 -8.34 -6.15
N ILE A 58 -3.69 -8.36 -5.26
CA ILE A 58 -2.43 -9.07 -5.51
C ILE A 58 -2.69 -10.57 -5.65
N LYS A 59 -3.60 -11.14 -4.85
CA LYS A 59 -4.00 -12.54 -4.99
C LYS A 59 -4.69 -12.84 -6.32
N LYS A 60 -5.55 -11.94 -6.80
CA LYS A 60 -6.26 -12.11 -8.08
C LYS A 60 -5.32 -11.95 -9.28
N ASP A 61 -4.47 -10.93 -9.27
CA ASP A 61 -3.66 -10.54 -10.43
C ASP A 61 -2.34 -11.31 -10.49
N LEU A 62 -1.62 -11.39 -9.36
CA LEU A 62 -0.31 -12.03 -9.26
C LEU A 62 -0.38 -13.49 -8.80
N LYS A 63 -1.59 -14.01 -8.49
CA LYS A 63 -1.81 -15.35 -7.89
C LYS A 63 -0.94 -15.62 -6.66
N LYS A 64 -0.57 -14.56 -5.94
CA LYS A 64 0.30 -14.64 -4.76
C LYS A 64 -0.46 -14.21 -3.52
N ASN A 65 -0.37 -15.01 -2.47
CA ASN A 65 -1.05 -14.72 -1.21
C ASN A 65 -0.09 -13.93 -0.32
N VAL A 66 -0.22 -12.61 -0.31
CA VAL A 66 0.60 -11.74 0.53
C VAL A 66 -0.22 -11.17 1.68
N LYS A 67 0.44 -10.92 2.80
CA LYS A 67 -0.06 -10.18 3.94
C LYS A 67 0.44 -8.73 3.87
N VAL A 68 -0.46 -7.76 3.79
CA VAL A 68 -0.06 -6.35 3.67
C VAL A 68 0.15 -5.74 5.05
N ASN A 69 1.39 -5.35 5.33
CA ASN A 69 1.75 -4.61 6.53
C ASN A 69 1.78 -3.10 6.22
N ALA A 70 0.84 -2.36 6.78
CA ALA A 70 0.66 -0.94 6.49
C ALA A 70 1.35 -0.06 7.54
N ILE A 71 2.41 0.62 7.11
CA ILE A 71 3.10 1.62 7.91
C ILE A 71 2.42 2.98 7.68
N ARG A 72 1.82 3.54 8.72
CA ARG A 72 1.27 4.89 8.70
C ARG A 72 2.38 5.88 9.00
N LYS A 73 2.79 6.67 7.99
CA LYS A 73 3.72 7.77 8.22
C LYS A 73 2.94 9.07 8.16
N LYS A 74 2.90 9.81 9.27
CA LYS A 74 2.33 11.17 9.28
C LYS A 74 3.07 12.01 8.22
N PRO A 75 2.37 12.85 7.44
CA PRO A 75 3.06 13.80 6.57
C PRO A 75 4.00 14.65 7.43
N TYR A 76 5.25 14.81 6.98
CA TYR A 76 6.37 15.48 7.66
C TYR A 76 6.15 16.98 7.98
N PHE A 77 4.91 17.48 7.91
CA PHE A 77 4.58 18.91 8.02
C PHE A 77 4.34 19.39 9.46
N GLN A 78 4.70 18.60 10.48
CA GLN A 78 4.66 19.02 11.90
C GLN A 78 5.93 18.64 12.68
N ASP A 79 7.08 18.73 12.02
CA ASP A 79 8.38 18.91 12.69
C ASP A 79 8.86 20.34 12.33
N VAL A 80 8.19 21.35 12.90
CA VAL A 80 8.71 22.72 13.04
C VAL A 80 8.29 23.27 14.39
#